data_AF-A0A3C0U5G7-F1
#
_entry.id   AF-A0A3C0U5G7-F1
#
_cell.length_a   1.000
_cell.length_b   1.000
_cell.length_c   1.000
_cell.angle_alpha   90.00
_cell.angle_beta   90.00
_cell.angle_gamma   90.00
#
_symmetry.space_group_name_H-M   'P 1'
#
loop_
_entity.id
_entity.type
_entity.pdbx_description
1 polymer ?
#
loop_
_entity_poly.entity_id
_entity_poly.type
_entity_poly.pdbx_seq_one_letter_code
_entity_poly.pdbx_strand_id
1 'polypeptide(L)'
;MKTPFLVSLAAVLTLLSCQEASPTTELDVAPPTLPQWAEQANIYEVNVRQYTDEGTLQAFQTHLPRLKELGVDILWFMPIQPIGELHRKGTLGSYYSISDYTAVHPDYGTIEDFQSIVEQAH
;
A
#
# COMPACT_ATOMS: atom_id res chain seq x y z
N MET A 1 25.81 1.87 58.53
CA MET A 1 25.13 3.15 58.20
C MET A 1 25.52 3.61 56.80
N LYS A 2 24.93 3.03 55.74
CA LYS A 2 25.14 3.44 54.33
C LYS A 2 23.87 3.11 53.55
N THR A 3 22.76 3.74 53.92
CA THR A 3 21.45 3.53 53.32
C THR A 3 20.59 4.79 53.09
N PRO A 4 20.94 6.02 53.53
CA PRO A 4 20.06 7.17 53.26
C PRO A 4 20.27 7.79 51.87
N PHE A 5 21.38 7.51 51.17
CA PHE A 5 21.70 8.19 49.90
C PHE A 5 21.01 7.57 48.67
N LEU A 6 20.71 6.25 48.70
CA LEU A 6 20.03 5.56 47.60
C LEU A 6 18.53 5.87 47.53
N VAL A 7 17.88 6.18 48.66
CA VAL A 7 16.45 6.49 48.71
C VAL A 7 16.17 7.87 48.11
N SER A 8 17.05 8.84 48.33
CA SER A 8 16.89 10.20 47.79
C SER A 8 17.08 10.27 46.26
N LEU A 9 17.91 9.41 45.67
CA LEU A 9 18.14 9.40 44.22
C LEU A 9 16.93 8.84 43.44
N ALA A 10 16.25 7.83 44.00
CA ALA A 10 15.05 7.26 43.39
C ALA A 10 13.87 8.25 43.36
N ALA A 11 13.73 9.09 44.39
CA ALA A 11 12.67 10.10 44.47
C ALA A 11 12.82 11.23 43.44
N VAL A 12 14.06 11.58 43.08
CA VAL A 12 14.34 12.60 42.04
C VAL A 12 14.05 12.08 40.64
N LEU A 13 14.32 10.79 40.37
CA LEU A 13 13.99 10.16 39.08
C LEU A 13 12.48 10.01 38.84
N THR A 14 11.67 9.81 39.88
CA THR A 14 10.21 9.75 39.75
C THR A 14 9.57 11.12 39.43
N LEU A 15 10.21 12.23 39.81
CA LEU A 15 9.67 13.57 39.55
C LEU A 15 9.98 14.09 38.14
N LEU A 16 11.00 13.54 37.47
CA LEU A 16 11.34 13.87 36.08
C LEU A 16 10.47 13.12 35.04
N SER A 17 9.70 12.11 35.47
CA SER A 17 8.84 11.33 34.58
C SER A 17 7.49 12.00 34.26
N CYS A 18 7.17 13.10 34.94
CA CYS A 18 5.97 13.90 34.65
C CYS A 18 6.35 15.11 33.80
N GLN A 19 6.68 14.86 32.53
CA GLN A 19 6.68 15.91 31.52
C GLN A 19 5.35 15.80 30.78
N GLU A 20 4.53 16.86 30.88
CA GLU A 20 3.24 16.94 30.18
C GLU A 20 3.47 16.72 28.68
N ALA A 21 2.68 15.81 28.10
CA ALA A 21 2.64 15.62 26.66
C ALA A 21 2.29 16.97 26.01
N SER A 22 3.06 17.38 25.00
CA SER A 22 2.74 18.56 24.21
C SER A 22 1.34 18.40 23.61
N PRO A 23 0.54 19.48 23.52
CA PRO A 23 -0.79 19.41 22.93
C PRO A 23 -0.67 18.88 21.50
N THR A 24 -1.14 17.67 21.27
CA THR A 24 -1.33 17.12 19.94
C THR A 24 -2.30 18.07 19.24
N THR A 25 -1.83 18.79 18.23
CA THR A 25 -2.72 19.54 17.36
C THR A 25 -3.53 18.50 16.60
N GLU A 26 -4.73 18.19 17.09
CA GLU A 26 -5.71 17.46 16.29
C GLU A 26 -5.97 18.31 15.05
N LEU A 27 -5.48 17.83 13.92
CA LEU A 27 -5.86 18.36 12.64
C LEU A 27 -7.36 18.08 12.51
N ASP A 28 -8.18 19.12 12.67
CA ASP A 28 -9.64 19.08 12.47
C ASP A 28 -9.94 18.98 10.97
N VAL A 29 -9.53 17.85 10.38
CA VAL A 29 -9.82 17.51 8.99
C VAL A 29 -11.07 16.67 9.02
N ALA A 30 -12.17 17.25 8.53
CA ALA A 30 -13.39 16.48 8.30
C ALA A 30 -13.04 15.21 7.50
N PRO A 31 -13.53 14.03 7.91
CA PRO A 31 -13.20 12.79 7.24
C PRO A 31 -13.62 12.88 5.77
N PRO A 32 -12.84 12.30 4.84
CA PRO A 32 -13.18 12.32 3.43
C PRO A 32 -14.56 11.67 3.22
N THR A 33 -15.44 12.33 2.46
CA THR A 33 -16.74 11.76 2.10
C THR A 33 -16.54 10.75 0.96
N LEU A 34 -16.81 9.47 1.24
CA LEU A 34 -16.80 8.43 0.21
C LEU A 34 -18.12 8.44 -0.58
N PRO A 35 -18.10 8.11 -1.88
CA PRO A 35 -19.34 7.89 -2.61
C PRO A 35 -20.09 6.67 -2.06
N GLN A 36 -21.42 6.75 -1.99
CA GLN A 36 -22.24 5.74 -1.31
C GLN A 36 -22.05 4.31 -1.84
N TRP A 37 -21.80 4.14 -3.14
CA TRP A 37 -21.55 2.82 -3.73
C TRP A 37 -20.29 2.14 -3.17
N ALA A 38 -19.30 2.90 -2.72
CA ALA A 38 -18.03 2.37 -2.24
C ALA A 38 -18.15 1.71 -0.85
N GLU A 39 -19.20 2.02 -0.08
CA GLU A 39 -19.42 1.43 1.25
C GLU A 39 -19.69 -0.09 1.20
N GLN A 40 -20.16 -0.59 0.05
CA GLN A 40 -20.55 -1.98 -0.17
C GLN A 40 -19.78 -2.64 -1.32
N ALA A 41 -18.73 -1.97 -1.83
CA ALA A 41 -17.98 -2.43 -2.98
C ALA A 41 -17.10 -3.65 -2.63
N ASN A 42 -17.05 -4.64 -3.51
CA ASN A 42 -16.10 -5.74 -3.41
C ASN A 42 -14.78 -5.36 -4.09
N ILE A 43 -13.68 -5.46 -3.34
CA ILE A 43 -12.34 -5.16 -3.83
C ILE A 43 -11.61 -6.46 -4.17
N TYR A 44 -10.94 -6.49 -5.32
CA TYR A 44 -10.06 -7.58 -5.72
C TYR A 44 -8.64 -7.04 -5.95
N GLU A 45 -7.67 -7.54 -5.18
CA GLU A 45 -6.26 -7.21 -5.35
C GLU A 45 -5.67 -8.02 -6.51
N VAL A 46 -5.07 -7.30 -7.48
CA VAL A 46 -4.51 -7.87 -8.71
C VAL A 46 -3.00 -7.90 -8.62
N ASN A 47 -2.44 -9.11 -8.71
CA ASN A 47 -1.01 -9.31 -8.97
C ASN A 47 -0.81 -9.72 -10.43
N VAL A 48 -0.45 -8.75 -11.30
CA VAL A 48 -0.35 -8.96 -12.76
C VAL A 48 0.58 -10.13 -13.10
N ARG A 49 1.76 -10.19 -12.47
CA ARG A 49 2.77 -11.23 -12.70
C ARG A 49 2.28 -12.65 -12.39
N GLN A 50 1.28 -12.80 -11.52
CA GLN A 50 0.85 -14.11 -11.01
C GLN A 50 -0.59 -14.47 -11.40
N TYR A 51 -1.34 -13.55 -11.99
CA TYR A 51 -2.74 -13.77 -12.32
C TYR A 51 -2.91 -14.70 -13.52
N THR A 52 -2.10 -14.53 -14.56
CA THR A 52 -2.03 -15.44 -15.71
C THR A 52 -0.62 -16.02 -15.85
N ASP A 53 -0.47 -17.06 -16.67
CA ASP A 53 0.82 -17.67 -16.99
C ASP A 53 1.75 -16.70 -17.74
N GLU A 54 1.19 -15.83 -18.59
CA GLU A 54 1.94 -14.78 -19.31
C GLU A 54 2.39 -13.66 -18.37
N GLY A 55 1.63 -13.38 -17.31
CA GLY A 55 1.95 -12.31 -16.37
C GLY A 55 1.86 -10.90 -16.95
N THR A 56 1.01 -10.68 -17.98
CA THR A 56 0.89 -9.40 -18.69
C THR A 56 -0.47 -8.72 -18.46
N LEU A 57 -0.50 -7.41 -18.67
CA LEU A 57 -1.71 -6.60 -18.59
C LEU A 57 -2.75 -7.04 -19.64
N GLN A 58 -2.33 -7.27 -20.89
CA GLN A 58 -3.24 -7.75 -21.94
C GLN A 58 -3.85 -9.12 -21.62
N ALA A 59 -3.07 -10.05 -21.06
CA ALA A 59 -3.60 -11.36 -20.65
C ALA A 59 -4.63 -11.19 -19.52
N PHE A 60 -4.30 -10.41 -18.49
CA PHE A 60 -5.23 -10.07 -17.41
C PHE A 60 -6.53 -9.44 -17.92
N GLN A 61 -6.44 -8.52 -18.89
CA GLN A 61 -7.59 -7.78 -19.43
C GLN A 61 -8.72 -8.71 -19.92
N THR A 62 -8.36 -9.87 -20.49
CA THR A 62 -9.35 -10.86 -20.96
C THR A 62 -10.24 -11.44 -19.85
N HIS A 63 -9.84 -11.29 -18.59
CA HIS A 63 -10.56 -11.80 -17.42
C HIS A 63 -11.50 -10.77 -16.77
N LEU A 64 -11.51 -9.51 -17.23
CA LEU A 64 -12.42 -8.48 -16.71
C LEU A 64 -13.91 -8.91 -16.71
N PRO A 65 -14.45 -9.56 -17.77
CA PRO A 65 -15.84 -10.04 -17.75
C PRO A 65 -16.11 -11.04 -16.61
N ARG A 66 -15.20 -11.98 -16.37
CA ARG A 66 -15.31 -12.95 -15.27
C ARG A 66 -15.27 -12.26 -13.91
N LEU A 67 -14.38 -11.28 -13.72
CA LEU A 67 -14.29 -10.53 -12.46
C LEU A 67 -15.57 -9.74 -12.20
N LYS A 68 -16.19 -9.19 -13.25
CA LYS A 68 -17.50 -8.53 -13.15
C LYS A 68 -18.60 -9.51 -12.74
N GLU A 69 -18.64 -10.71 -13.32
CA GLU A 69 -19.59 -11.76 -12.94
C GLU A 69 -19.44 -12.22 -11.48
N LEU A 70 -18.20 -12.20 -10.95
CA LEU A 70 -17.92 -12.49 -9.54
C LEU A 70 -18.37 -11.37 -8.59
N GLY A 71 -18.83 -10.22 -9.12
CA GLY A 71 -19.29 -9.09 -8.33
C GLY A 71 -18.16 -8.18 -7.84
N VAL A 72 -17.00 -8.17 -8.50
CA VAL A 72 -15.91 -7.23 -8.20
C VAL A 72 -16.28 -5.83 -8.70
N ASP A 73 -16.12 -4.85 -7.82
CA ASP A 73 -16.40 -3.43 -8.10
C ASP A 73 -15.12 -2.59 -8.20
N ILE A 74 -14.08 -2.96 -7.46
CA ILE A 74 -12.79 -2.26 -7.44
C ILE A 74 -11.66 -3.25 -7.72
N LEU A 75 -10.85 -2.93 -8.73
CA LEU A 75 -9.58 -3.61 -8.97
C LEU A 75 -8.46 -2.83 -8.30
N TRP A 76 -7.78 -3.45 -7.34
CA TRP A 76 -6.61 -2.89 -6.68
C TRP A 76 -5.34 -3.53 -7.22
N PHE A 77 -4.67 -2.87 -8.15
CA PHE A 77 -3.41 -3.37 -8.68
C PHE A 77 -2.28 -3.21 -7.64
N MET A 78 -1.53 -4.29 -7.44
CA MET A 78 -0.17 -4.20 -6.92
C MET A 78 0.69 -3.31 -7.85
N PRO A 79 1.80 -2.73 -7.38
CA PRO A 79 2.66 -1.90 -8.23
C PRO A 79 3.00 -2.56 -9.57
N ILE A 80 2.66 -1.87 -10.65
CA ILE A 80 2.92 -2.27 -12.04
C ILE A 80 4.20 -1.63 -12.59
N GLN A 81 4.91 -0.85 -11.76
CA GLN A 81 6.10 -0.10 -12.13
C GLN A 81 7.37 -0.97 -12.18
N PRO A 82 8.45 -0.51 -12.85
CA PRO A 82 9.76 -1.16 -12.81
C PRO A 82 10.30 -1.40 -11.40
N ILE A 83 10.89 -2.58 -11.18
CA ILE A 83 11.45 -2.99 -9.88
C ILE A 83 12.94 -2.68 -9.83
N GLY A 84 13.36 -1.96 -8.78
CA GLY A 84 14.73 -1.62 -8.46
C GLY A 84 15.67 -2.83 -8.33
N GLU A 85 16.93 -2.60 -8.67
CA GLU A 85 18.00 -3.60 -8.70
C GLU A 85 18.84 -3.61 -7.42
N LEU A 86 19.06 -2.44 -6.83
CA LEU A 86 19.89 -2.31 -5.64
C LEU A 86 19.23 -3.03 -4.45
N HIS A 87 19.97 -3.95 -3.82
CA HIS A 87 19.49 -4.78 -2.70
C HIS A 87 18.24 -5.61 -3.03
N ARG A 88 18.03 -5.95 -4.31
CA ARG A 88 16.94 -6.81 -4.75
C ARG A 88 16.99 -8.16 -4.02
N LYS A 89 15.85 -8.56 -3.44
CA LYS A 89 15.67 -9.88 -2.84
C LYS A 89 15.23 -10.87 -3.91
N GLY A 90 15.92 -12.01 -3.99
CA GLY A 90 15.64 -13.04 -4.99
C GLY A 90 15.87 -12.55 -6.42
N THR A 91 15.39 -13.32 -7.40
CA THR A 91 15.52 -13.00 -8.82
C THR A 91 14.53 -11.93 -9.26
N LEU A 92 13.29 -12.00 -8.75
CA LEU A 92 12.17 -11.17 -9.22
C LEU A 92 11.99 -9.85 -8.47
N GLY A 93 12.56 -9.71 -7.26
CA GLY A 93 12.39 -8.53 -6.41
C GLY A 93 10.98 -8.33 -5.85
N SER A 94 10.83 -7.26 -5.05
CA SER A 94 9.54 -6.84 -4.49
C SER A 94 8.84 -5.85 -5.41
N TYR A 95 7.53 -6.02 -5.62
CA TYR A 95 6.69 -5.06 -6.36
C TYR A 95 6.82 -3.64 -5.81
N TYR A 96 7.02 -3.49 -4.49
CA TYR A 96 7.10 -2.20 -3.83
C TYR A 96 8.48 -1.53 -3.89
N SER A 97 9.48 -2.18 -4.48
CA SER A 97 10.82 -1.60 -4.66
C SER A 97 10.86 -0.80 -5.97
N ILE A 98 10.01 0.22 -6.13
CA ILE A 98 9.83 0.94 -7.40
C ILE A 98 11.06 1.79 -7.75
N SER A 99 11.55 1.69 -8.98
CA SER A 99 12.65 2.53 -9.49
C SER A 99 12.21 3.71 -10.35
N ASP A 100 11.04 3.62 -11.00
CA ASP A 100 10.43 4.69 -11.78
C ASP A 100 8.91 4.66 -11.55
N TYR A 101 8.36 5.72 -10.97
CA TYR A 101 6.94 5.80 -10.63
C TYR A 101 6.02 6.11 -11.81
N THR A 102 6.60 6.51 -12.95
CA THR A 102 5.85 6.98 -14.12
C THR A 102 5.80 5.95 -15.25
N ALA A 103 6.64 4.93 -15.19
CA ALA A 103 6.71 3.86 -16.18
C ALA A 103 5.89 2.62 -15.76
N VAL A 104 5.52 1.81 -16.75
CA VAL A 104 5.03 0.43 -16.55
C VAL A 104 6.20 -0.53 -16.70
N HIS A 105 6.24 -1.57 -15.89
CA HIS A 105 7.25 -2.62 -15.96
C HIS A 105 7.20 -3.29 -17.33
N PRO A 106 8.31 -3.37 -18.08
CA PRO A 106 8.30 -3.87 -19.45
C PRO A 106 7.79 -5.31 -19.58
N ASP A 107 8.06 -6.17 -18.59
CA ASP A 107 7.51 -7.53 -18.55
C ASP A 107 5.97 -7.60 -18.45
N TYR A 108 5.32 -6.53 -17.99
CA TYR A 108 3.85 -6.49 -17.86
C TYR A 108 3.16 -5.91 -19.10
N GLY A 109 3.85 -5.07 -19.87
CA GLY A 109 3.30 -4.39 -21.04
C GLY A 109 3.63 -2.90 -21.05
N THR A 110 2.76 -2.10 -21.68
CA THR A 110 2.92 -0.64 -21.81
C THR A 110 1.89 0.13 -21.00
N ILE A 111 2.02 1.46 -20.97
CA ILE A 111 1.02 2.33 -20.35
C ILE A 111 -0.31 2.28 -21.12
N GLU A 112 -0.28 2.10 -22.43
CA GLU A 112 -1.46 1.95 -23.29
C GLU A 112 -2.22 0.67 -22.94
N ASP A 113 -1.54 -0.43 -22.62
CA ASP A 113 -2.19 -1.67 -22.16
C ASP A 113 -2.95 -1.43 -20.84
N PHE A 114 -2.35 -0.68 -19.90
CA PHE A 114 -3.02 -0.33 -18.65
C PHE A 114 -4.21 0.61 -18.88
N GLN A 115 -4.07 1.60 -19.77
CA GLN A 115 -5.16 2.49 -20.15
C GLN A 115 -6.34 1.71 -20.77
N SER A 116 -6.06 0.70 -21.60
CA SER A 116 -7.10 -0.15 -22.17
C SER A 116 -7.87 -0.95 -21.11
N ILE A 117 -7.18 -1.45 -20.07
CA ILE A 117 -7.84 -2.08 -18.92
C ILE A 117 -8.76 -1.09 -18.21
N VAL A 118 -8.28 0.13 -17.93
CA VAL A 118 -9.07 1.16 -17.24
C VAL A 118 -10.31 1.54 -18.06
N GLU A 119 -10.16 1.67 -19.38
CA GLU A 119 -11.29 1.97 -20.27
C GLU A 119 -12.32 0.83 -20.30
N GLN A 120 -11.89 -0.43 -20.31
CA GLN A 120 -12.81 -1.57 -20.31
C GLN A 120 -13.46 -1.83 -18.94
N ALA A 121 -12.79 -1.46 -17.84
CA ALA A 121 -13.30 -1.67 -16.49
C ALA A 121 -14.40 -0.67 -16.08
N HIS A 122 -14.42 0.52 -16.68
CA HIS A 122 -15.44 1.56 -16.44
C HIS A 122 -16.68 1.35 -17.33
#